data_AF-A0ABD5MS61-F1
#
_entry.id   AF-A0ABD5MS61-F1
#
_cell.length_a   1.000
_cell.length_b   1.000
_cell.length_c   1.000
_cell.angle_alpha   90.00
_cell.angle_beta   90.00
_cell.angle_gamma   90.00
#
_symmetry.space_group_name_H-M   'P 1'
#
loop_
_entity.id
_entity.type
_entity.pdbx_description
1 polymer ?
#
loop_
_entity_poly.entity_id
_entity_poly.type
_entity_poly.pdbx_seq_one_letter_code
_entity_poly.pdbx_strand_id
1 'polypeptide(L)'
;MPSNVSRDGTVVALETALLAVVAAAVATDLVLFARLTPQSLAEPIRLLLAAGAGIAASLAVAAGVADGRPLVAVGAVAAVPIAGLYAYTGLLLPWTQLSFVLGQIGVELTLSVPVLGSVLADALFGGFTLSQATLERAYRVHYGLVVAVAVVVAGRTTMLLRGRIDSSPA
;
A
#
# COMPACT_ATOMS: atom_id res chain seq x y z
N MET A 1 -23.53 -31.75 -0.59
CA MET A 1 -22.39 -31.16 -1.30
C MET A 1 -22.80 -29.77 -1.77
N PRO A 2 -22.32 -28.67 -1.17
CA PRO A 2 -22.49 -27.35 -1.77
C PRO A 2 -21.79 -27.33 -3.14
N SER A 3 -22.49 -26.89 -4.17
CA SER A 3 -21.98 -26.84 -5.55
C SER A 3 -20.81 -25.83 -5.65
N ASN A 4 -19.73 -26.22 -6.34
CA ASN A 4 -18.53 -25.38 -6.51
C ASN A 4 -18.81 -24.01 -7.17
N VAL A 5 -19.94 -23.89 -7.88
CA VAL A 5 -20.34 -22.72 -8.67
C VAL A 5 -20.52 -21.45 -7.82
N SER A 6 -20.98 -21.56 -6.58
CA SER A 6 -21.19 -20.37 -5.71
C SER A 6 -19.89 -19.82 -5.13
N ARG A 7 -18.88 -20.68 -4.92
CA ARG A 7 -17.60 -20.32 -4.29
C ARG A 7 -16.73 -19.48 -5.23
N ASP A 8 -16.71 -19.81 -6.52
CA ASP A 8 -15.95 -19.06 -7.53
C ASP A 8 -16.48 -17.62 -7.71
N GLY A 9 -17.81 -17.43 -7.68
CA GLY A 9 -18.42 -16.11 -7.78
C GLY A 9 -18.06 -15.19 -6.62
N THR A 10 -18.06 -15.70 -5.38
CA THR A 10 -17.70 -14.92 -4.19
C THR A 10 -16.22 -14.51 -4.17
N VAL A 11 -15.32 -15.39 -4.64
CA VAL A 11 -13.88 -15.12 -4.68
C VAL A 11 -13.57 -14.04 -5.71
N VAL A 12 -14.14 -14.15 -6.92
CA VAL A 12 -13.95 -13.12 -7.97
C VAL A 12 -14.50 -11.76 -7.53
N ALA A 13 -15.63 -11.74 -6.81
CA ALA A 13 -16.18 -10.51 -6.25
C ALA A 13 -15.23 -9.89 -5.20
N LEU A 14 -14.67 -10.69 -4.30
CA LEU A 14 -13.71 -10.24 -3.29
C LEU A 14 -12.41 -9.72 -3.91
N GLU A 15 -11.83 -10.46 -4.87
CA GLU A 15 -10.64 -10.02 -5.60
C GLU A 15 -10.88 -8.68 -6.31
N THR A 16 -12.04 -8.52 -6.95
CA THR A 16 -12.41 -7.28 -7.64
C THR A 16 -12.60 -6.13 -6.64
N ALA A 17 -13.20 -6.39 -5.48
CA ALA A 17 -13.38 -5.39 -4.42
C ALA A 17 -12.05 -4.93 -3.84
N LEU A 18 -11.14 -5.86 -3.51
CA LEU A 18 -9.80 -5.54 -3.04
C LEU A 18 -9.02 -4.74 -4.09
N LEU A 19 -9.10 -5.14 -5.36
CA LEU A 19 -8.47 -4.42 -6.46
C LEU A 19 -9.02 -2.99 -6.61
N ALA A 20 -10.33 -2.81 -6.46
CA ALA A 20 -10.97 -1.50 -6.50
C ALA A 20 -10.54 -0.60 -5.33
N VAL A 21 -10.40 -1.16 -4.12
CA VAL A 21 -9.88 -0.44 -2.95
C VAL A 21 -8.44 0.04 -3.20
N VAL A 22 -7.58 -0.84 -3.71
CA VAL A 22 -6.19 -0.48 -4.04
C VAL A 22 -6.14 0.57 -5.16
N ALA A 23 -6.99 0.45 -6.18
CA ALA A 23 -7.10 1.45 -7.24
C ALA A 23 -7.53 2.82 -6.70
N ALA A 24 -8.49 2.86 -5.78
CA ALA A 24 -8.95 4.09 -5.14
C ALA A 24 -7.85 4.73 -4.29
N ALA A 25 -7.06 3.93 -3.57
CA ALA A 25 -5.92 4.43 -2.81
C ALA A 25 -4.88 5.10 -3.73
N VAL A 26 -4.51 4.43 -4.83
CA VAL A 26 -3.61 4.99 -5.86
C VAL A 26 -4.18 6.29 -6.43
N ALA A 27 -5.45 6.31 -6.82
CA ALA A 27 -6.07 7.51 -7.36
C ALA A 27 -6.04 8.67 -6.36
N THR A 28 -6.32 8.39 -5.09
CA THR A 28 -6.28 9.39 -4.01
C THR A 28 -4.85 9.95 -3.85
N ASP A 29 -3.83 9.11 -3.91
CA ASP A 29 -2.43 9.56 -3.86
C ASP A 29 -2.03 10.46 -5.02
N LEU A 30 -2.54 10.18 -6.23
CA LEU A 30 -2.31 11.03 -7.39
C LEU A 30 -3.00 12.40 -7.24
N VAL A 31 -4.17 12.44 -6.61
CA VAL A 31 -4.85 13.70 -6.25
C VAL A 31 -4.01 14.49 -5.23
N LEU A 32 -3.50 13.82 -4.20
CA LEU A 32 -2.60 14.43 -3.21
C LEU A 32 -1.30 14.92 -3.84
N PHE A 33 -0.72 14.15 -4.77
CA PHE A 33 0.49 14.50 -5.52
C PHE A 33 0.29 15.76 -6.36
N ALA A 34 -0.84 15.82 -7.08
CA ALA A 34 -1.21 16.97 -7.90
C ALA A 34 -1.60 18.20 -7.07
N ARG A 35 -1.52 18.11 -5.72
CA ARG A 35 -1.86 19.18 -4.77
C ARG A 35 -3.28 19.71 -4.97
N LEU A 36 -4.18 18.84 -5.39
CA LEU A 36 -5.59 19.16 -5.57
C LEU A 36 -6.37 19.15 -4.24
N THR A 37 -5.69 18.78 -3.15
CA THR A 37 -6.26 18.67 -1.81
C THR A 37 -5.71 19.75 -0.89
N PRO A 38 -6.56 20.41 -0.07
CA PRO A 38 -6.10 21.31 0.98
C PRO A 38 -5.15 20.63 1.97
N GLN A 39 -4.12 21.35 2.42
CA GLN A 39 -3.11 20.81 3.36
C GLN A 39 -3.72 20.31 4.68
N SER A 40 -4.81 20.93 5.15
CA SER A 40 -5.53 20.49 6.36
C SER A 40 -6.15 19.09 6.24
N LEU A 41 -6.37 18.60 5.02
CA LEU A 41 -6.95 17.28 4.77
C LEU A 41 -5.90 16.23 4.40
N ALA A 42 -4.66 16.64 4.16
CA ALA A 42 -3.60 15.71 3.74
C ALA A 42 -3.32 14.66 4.81
N GLU A 43 -3.10 15.05 6.06
CA GLU A 43 -2.85 14.13 7.17
C GLU A 43 -4.00 13.12 7.40
N PRO A 44 -5.27 13.53 7.58
CA PRO A 44 -6.35 12.58 7.83
C PRO A 44 -6.58 11.64 6.65
N ILE A 45 -6.45 12.11 5.41
CA ILE A 45 -6.55 11.24 4.23
C ILE A 45 -5.41 10.21 4.23
N ARG A 46 -4.18 10.61 4.55
CA ARG A 46 -3.04 9.67 4.64
C ARG A 46 -3.26 8.60 5.71
N LEU A 47 -3.86 8.94 6.85
CA LEU A 47 -4.21 7.98 7.90
C LEU A 47 -5.26 6.97 7.41
N LEU A 48 -6.29 7.45 6.71
CA LEU A 48 -7.30 6.57 6.10
C LEU A 48 -6.70 5.65 5.05
N LEU A 49 -5.80 6.16 4.20
CA LEU A 49 -5.09 5.37 3.20
C LEU A 49 -4.19 4.31 3.86
N ALA A 50 -3.45 4.68 4.91
CA ALA A 50 -2.61 3.78 5.67
C ALA A 50 -3.42 2.63 6.30
N ALA A 51 -4.52 2.97 6.98
CA ALA A 51 -5.40 1.99 7.59
C ALA A 51 -6.05 1.08 6.52
N GLY A 52 -6.55 1.68 5.44
CA GLY A 52 -7.17 0.96 4.34
C GLY A 52 -6.21 -0.02 3.65
N ALA A 53 -4.97 0.39 3.41
CA ALA A 53 -3.94 -0.47 2.83
C ALA A 53 -3.59 -1.65 3.76
N GLY A 54 -3.45 -1.41 5.07
CA GLY A 54 -3.19 -2.47 6.05
C GLY A 54 -4.34 -3.48 6.16
N ILE A 55 -5.58 -3.00 6.19
CA ILE A 55 -6.77 -3.84 6.22
C ILE A 55 -6.89 -4.66 4.92
N ALA A 56 -6.74 -4.02 3.76
CA ALA A 56 -6.84 -4.68 2.47
C ALA A 56 -5.76 -5.78 2.31
N ALA A 57 -4.52 -5.51 2.71
CA ALA A 57 -3.45 -6.50 2.68
C ALA A 57 -3.75 -7.70 3.61
N SER A 58 -4.25 -7.43 4.81
CA SER A 58 -4.62 -8.48 5.78
C SER A 58 -5.79 -9.34 5.28
N LEU A 59 -6.80 -8.71 4.68
CA LEU A 59 -7.93 -9.41 4.08
C LEU A 59 -7.52 -10.25 2.87
N ALA A 60 -6.58 -9.75 2.05
CA ALA A 60 -6.04 -10.51 0.93
C ALA A 60 -5.28 -11.77 1.40
N VAL A 61 -4.53 -11.68 2.50
CA VAL A 61 -3.87 -12.83 3.11
C VAL A 61 -4.91 -13.84 3.60
N ALA A 62 -5.90 -13.39 4.36
CA ALA A 62 -6.95 -14.25 4.89
C ALA A 62 -7.72 -14.97 3.77
N ALA A 63 -8.06 -14.25 2.69
CA ALA A 63 -8.72 -14.82 1.52
C ALA A 63 -7.84 -15.86 0.81
N GLY A 64 -6.58 -15.53 0.53
CA GLY A 64 -5.64 -16.44 -0.13
C GLY A 64 -5.44 -17.76 0.63
N VAL A 65 -5.43 -17.70 1.96
CA VAL A 65 -5.36 -18.89 2.83
C VAL A 65 -6.67 -19.67 2.82
N ALA A 66 -7.81 -19.00 2.98
CA ALA A 66 -9.13 -19.64 3.04
C ALA A 66 -9.53 -20.35 1.73
N ASP A 67 -9.03 -19.87 0.60
CA ASP A 67 -9.30 -20.42 -0.72
C ASP A 67 -8.34 -21.55 -1.14
N GLY A 68 -7.34 -21.88 -0.31
CA GLY A 68 -6.38 -22.95 -0.62
C GLY A 68 -5.50 -22.66 -1.83
N ARG A 69 -5.25 -21.37 -2.14
CA ARG A 69 -4.41 -20.91 -3.27
C ARG A 69 -3.05 -20.43 -2.74
N PRO A 70 -2.08 -21.33 -2.52
CA PRO A 70 -0.84 -21.00 -1.79
C PRO A 70 -0.03 -19.89 -2.47
N LEU A 71 -0.02 -19.83 -3.81
CA LEU A 71 0.68 -18.77 -4.55
C LEU A 71 0.06 -17.39 -4.33
N VAL A 72 -1.27 -17.31 -4.20
CA VAL A 72 -1.98 -16.05 -3.90
C VAL A 72 -1.77 -15.65 -2.44
N ALA A 73 -1.79 -16.61 -1.52
CA ALA A 73 -1.48 -16.38 -0.12
C ALA A 73 -0.05 -15.84 0.07
N VAL A 74 0.94 -16.43 -0.61
CA VAL A 74 2.34 -15.95 -0.60
C VAL A 74 2.44 -14.54 -1.17
N GLY A 75 1.78 -14.26 -2.29
CA GLY A 75 1.73 -12.91 -2.86
C GLY A 75 1.08 -11.89 -1.90
N ALA A 76 0.01 -12.28 -1.21
CA ALA A 76 -0.66 -11.43 -0.24
C ALA A 76 0.20 -11.17 1.01
N VAL A 77 0.96 -12.16 1.48
CA VAL A 77 1.91 -11.99 2.59
C VAL A 77 3.00 -11.01 2.19
N ALA A 78 3.52 -11.10 0.97
CA ALA A 78 4.50 -10.13 0.45
C ALA A 78 3.90 -8.71 0.32
N ALA A 79 2.58 -8.57 0.14
CA ALA A 79 1.91 -7.28 0.07
C ALA A 79 1.83 -6.56 1.43
N VAL A 80 1.89 -7.29 2.56
CA VAL A 80 1.84 -6.69 3.91
C VAL A 80 3.00 -5.71 4.18
N PRO A 81 4.29 -6.09 4.03
CA PRO A 81 5.39 -5.15 4.23
C PRO A 81 5.37 -4.00 3.21
N ILE A 82 4.89 -4.25 1.98
CA ILE A 82 4.72 -3.22 0.95
C ILE A 82 3.67 -2.19 1.38
N ALA A 83 2.51 -2.64 1.88
CA ALA A 83 1.47 -1.78 2.43
C ALA A 83 1.96 -1.00 3.66
N GLY A 84 2.78 -1.63 4.51
CA GLY A 84 3.43 -0.97 5.64
C GLY A 84 4.38 0.14 5.20
N LEU A 85 5.22 -0.13 4.19
CA LEU A 85 6.13 0.87 3.64
C LEU A 85 5.38 2.04 2.97
N TYR A 86 4.33 1.73 2.21
CA TYR A 86 3.40 2.72 1.64
C TYR A 86 2.80 3.61 2.73
N ALA A 87 2.22 3.00 3.76
CA ALA A 87 1.60 3.69 4.88
C ALA A 87 2.60 4.60 5.61
N TYR A 88 3.73 4.05 6.01
CA TYR A 88 4.75 4.77 6.77
C TYR A 88 5.29 5.98 5.98
N THR A 89 5.76 5.75 4.75
CA THR A 89 6.33 6.83 3.92
C THR A 89 5.28 7.88 3.56
N GLY A 90 4.02 7.49 3.38
CA GLY A 90 2.92 8.41 3.11
C GLY A 90 2.58 9.31 4.30
N LEU A 91 2.67 8.78 5.52
CA LEU A 91 2.44 9.53 6.76
C LEU A 91 3.55 10.55 7.07
N LEU A 92 4.74 10.39 6.47
CA LEU A 92 5.81 11.38 6.59
C LEU A 92 5.58 12.60 5.68
N LEU A 93 4.85 12.46 4.57
CA LEU A 93 4.72 13.50 3.54
C LEU A 93 4.00 14.79 3.97
N PRO A 94 2.96 14.76 4.82
CA PRO A 94 2.32 15.98 5.33
C PRO A 94 3.27 16.87 6.14
N TRP A 95 4.36 16.30 6.67
CA TRP A 95 5.38 16.99 7.44
C TRP A 95 4.83 17.79 8.62
N THR A 96 3.83 17.22 9.31
CA THR A 96 3.16 17.77 10.48
C THR A 96 3.76 17.24 11.79
N GLN A 97 3.27 17.71 12.94
CA GLN A 97 3.71 17.20 14.25
C GLN A 97 3.60 15.66 14.34
N LEU A 98 2.51 15.08 13.83
CA LEU A 98 2.34 13.63 13.79
C LEU A 98 3.41 12.97 12.90
N SER A 99 3.66 13.51 11.70
CA SER A 99 4.72 13.03 10.81
C SER A 99 6.09 13.03 11.49
N PHE A 100 6.42 14.10 12.22
CA PHE A 100 7.69 14.20 12.95
C PHE A 100 7.79 13.18 14.09
N VAL A 101 6.72 12.96 14.85
CA VAL A 101 6.71 11.93 15.91
C VAL A 101 6.93 10.54 15.31
N LEU A 102 6.22 10.20 14.23
CA LEU A 102 6.37 8.92 13.54
C LEU A 102 7.76 8.76 12.91
N GLY A 103 8.32 9.84 12.37
CA GLY A 103 9.68 9.87 11.85
C GLY A 103 10.71 9.60 12.95
N GLN A 104 10.56 10.24 14.10
CA GLN A 104 11.49 10.11 15.22
C GLN A 104 11.49 8.68 15.77
N ILE A 105 10.31 8.08 15.94
CA ILE A 105 10.18 6.66 16.31
C ILE A 105 10.90 5.78 15.29
N GLY A 106 10.76 6.06 13.98
CA GLY A 106 11.44 5.28 12.94
C GLY A 106 12.96 5.37 13.01
N VAL A 107 13.50 6.57 13.24
CA VAL A 107 14.95 6.78 13.43
C VAL A 107 15.43 6.01 14.66
N GLU A 108 14.73 6.12 15.79
CA GLU A 108 15.08 5.44 17.04
C GLU A 108 15.06 3.92 16.91
N LEU A 109 14.02 3.36 16.28
CA LEU A 109 13.93 1.93 15.99
C LEU A 109 15.08 1.47 15.08
N THR A 110 15.44 2.28 14.11
CA THR A 110 16.54 1.96 13.20
C THR A 110 17.88 1.97 13.93
N LEU A 111 18.12 2.97 14.78
CA LEU A 111 19.32 3.06 15.61
C LEU A 111 19.41 1.96 16.68
N SER A 112 18.28 1.36 17.06
CA SER A 112 18.26 0.23 17.99
C SER A 112 18.84 -1.07 17.40
N VAL A 113 19.00 -1.15 16.07
CA VAL A 113 19.57 -2.32 15.40
C VAL A 113 21.07 -2.41 15.72
N PRO A 114 21.55 -3.51 16.35
CA PRO A 114 22.95 -3.67 16.68
C PRO A 114 23.82 -3.67 15.42
N VAL A 115 24.99 -3.02 15.50
CA VAL A 115 26.03 -2.95 14.45
C VAL A 115 25.62 -2.16 13.19
N LEU A 116 24.38 -2.28 12.72
CA LEU A 116 23.92 -1.70 11.45
C LEU A 116 23.08 -0.43 11.62
N GLY A 117 22.65 -0.07 12.84
CA GLY A 117 21.67 0.99 13.05
C GLY A 117 22.08 2.35 12.48
N SER A 118 23.36 2.73 12.59
CA SER A 118 23.85 4.01 12.05
C SER A 118 23.81 4.04 10.51
N VAL A 119 24.21 2.95 9.86
CA VAL A 119 24.17 2.79 8.40
C VAL A 119 22.73 2.81 7.91
N LEU A 120 21.82 2.11 8.61
CA LEU A 120 20.40 2.07 8.26
C LEU A 120 19.73 3.44 8.46
N ALA A 121 20.02 4.15 9.55
CA ALA A 121 19.45 5.48 9.81
C ALA A 121 19.89 6.47 8.72
N ASP A 122 21.18 6.46 8.38
CA ASP A 122 21.69 7.29 7.30
C ASP A 122 21.12 6.89 5.94
N ALA A 123 20.92 5.61 5.65
CA ALA A 123 20.36 5.13 4.38
C ALA A 123 18.84 5.35 4.24
N LEU A 124 18.08 5.26 5.32
CA LEU A 124 16.61 5.40 5.28
C LEU A 124 16.17 6.85 5.47
N PHE A 125 16.79 7.57 6.43
CA PHE A 125 16.36 8.90 6.84
C PHE A 125 17.31 10.02 6.38
N GLY A 126 18.52 9.70 5.92
CA GLY A 126 19.51 10.71 5.53
C GLY A 126 20.18 11.39 6.72
N GLY A 127 20.22 10.71 7.86
CA GLY A 127 20.93 11.15 9.05
C GLY A 127 20.31 10.58 10.33
N PHE A 128 20.78 11.10 11.46
CA PHE A 128 20.32 10.74 12.81
C PHE A 128 19.20 11.64 13.33
N THR A 129 18.85 12.66 12.56
CA THR A 129 17.76 13.61 12.85
C THR A 129 16.94 13.81 11.59
N LEU A 130 15.64 14.06 11.78
CA LEU A 130 14.74 14.31 10.67
C LEU A 130 15.10 15.62 9.97
N SER A 131 15.20 15.57 8.66
CA SER A 131 15.55 16.72 7.83
C SER A 131 14.83 16.68 6.48
N GLN A 132 15.07 17.70 5.65
CA GLN A 132 14.60 17.73 4.26
C GLN A 132 15.04 16.48 3.48
N ALA A 133 16.23 15.95 3.74
CA ALA A 133 16.70 14.72 3.10
C ALA A 133 15.82 13.52 3.43
N THR A 134 15.25 13.46 4.65
CA THR A 134 14.28 12.45 5.05
C THR A 134 13.01 12.55 4.21
N LEU A 135 12.46 13.76 4.10
CA LEU A 135 11.23 14.02 3.36
C LEU A 135 11.39 13.68 1.87
N GLU A 136 12.51 14.05 1.25
CA GLU A 136 12.81 13.71 -0.15
C GLU A 136 12.94 12.20 -0.38
N ARG A 137 13.52 11.46 0.56
CA ARG A 137 13.60 9.99 0.50
C ARG A 137 12.23 9.35 0.65
N ALA A 138 11.45 9.78 1.65
CA ALA A 138 10.08 9.32 1.84
C ALA A 138 9.24 9.57 0.58
N TYR A 139 9.36 10.75 -0.03
CA TYR A 139 8.68 11.11 -1.27
C TYR A 139 9.05 10.19 -2.44
N ARG A 140 10.35 9.97 -2.68
CA ARG A 140 10.81 9.09 -3.77
C ARG A 140 10.33 7.67 -3.59
N VAL A 141 10.44 7.12 -2.37
CA VAL A 141 9.98 5.75 -2.08
C VAL A 141 8.47 5.65 -2.20
N HIS A 142 7.72 6.57 -1.61
CA HIS A 142 6.27 6.54 -1.59
C HIS A 142 5.67 6.61 -3.00
N TYR A 143 6.05 7.62 -3.79
CA TYR A 143 5.50 7.78 -5.13
C TYR A 143 6.06 6.79 -6.14
N GLY A 144 7.29 6.29 -5.93
CA GLY A 144 7.79 5.14 -6.67
C GLY A 144 6.91 3.91 -6.45
N LEU A 145 6.49 3.68 -5.20
CA LEU A 145 5.60 2.58 -4.86
C LEU A 145 4.18 2.76 -5.39
N VAL A 146 3.61 3.98 -5.30
CA VAL A 146 2.30 4.31 -5.89
C VAL A 146 2.28 3.99 -7.39
N VAL A 147 3.33 4.36 -8.14
CA VAL A 147 3.44 4.06 -9.57
C VAL A 147 3.55 2.55 -9.81
N ALA A 148 4.37 1.84 -9.05
CA ALA A 148 4.49 0.38 -9.18
C ALA A 148 3.16 -0.34 -8.96
N VAL A 149 2.43 0.05 -7.91
CA VAL A 149 1.10 -0.50 -7.61
C VAL A 149 0.08 -0.12 -8.69
N ALA A 150 0.12 1.11 -9.20
CA ALA A 150 -0.74 1.55 -10.30
C ALA A 150 -0.61 0.66 -11.54
N VAL A 151 0.63 0.29 -11.90
CA VAL A 151 0.90 -0.61 -13.03
C VAL A 151 0.33 -2.00 -12.78
N VAL A 152 0.52 -2.56 -11.58
CA VAL A 152 -0.04 -3.86 -11.21
C VAL A 152 -1.57 -3.85 -11.26
N VAL A 153 -2.19 -2.80 -10.71
CA VAL A 153 -3.65 -2.63 -10.71
C VAL A 153 -4.19 -2.51 -12.13
N ALA A 154 -3.57 -1.71 -12.99
CA ALA A 154 -3.97 -1.55 -14.39
C ALA A 154 -3.85 -2.89 -15.14
N GLY A 155 -2.73 -3.59 -14.97
CA GLY A 155 -2.51 -4.91 -15.55
C GLY A 155 -3.56 -5.93 -15.12
N ARG A 156 -3.84 -6.02 -13.81
CA ARG A 156 -4.87 -6.94 -13.30
C ARG A 156 -6.27 -6.57 -13.78
N THR A 157 -6.60 -5.28 -13.81
CA THR A 157 -7.92 -4.80 -14.27
C THR A 157 -8.15 -5.13 -15.74
N THR A 158 -7.16 -4.90 -16.61
CA THR A 158 -7.28 -5.24 -18.04
C THR A 158 -7.47 -6.74 -18.28
N MET A 159 -6.77 -7.60 -17.53
CA MET A 159 -6.97 -9.06 -17.60
C MET A 159 -8.39 -9.47 -17.22
N LEU A 160 -8.95 -8.88 -16.16
CA LEU A 160 -10.33 -9.15 -15.73
C LEU A 160 -11.36 -8.67 -16.76
N LEU A 161 -11.16 -7.47 -17.32
CA LEU A 161 -12.05 -6.93 -18.35
C LEU A 161 -12.04 -7.79 -19.62
N ARG A 162 -10.85 -8.24 -20.06
CA ARG A 162 -10.72 -9.13 -21.19
C ARG A 162 -11.50 -10.44 -20.99
N GLY A 163 -11.32 -11.08 -19.84
CA GLY A 163 -12.04 -12.32 -19.51
C GLY A 163 -13.56 -12.15 -19.50
N ARG A 164 -14.09 -10.98 -19.11
CA ARG A 164 -15.53 -10.68 -19.16
C ARG A 164 -16.03 -10.51 -20.59
N ILE A 165 -15.29 -9.78 -21.43
CA ILE A 165 -15.65 -9.56 -22.84
C ILE A 165 -15.71 -10.89 -23.58
N ASP A 166 -14.70 -11.75 -23.39
CA ASP A 166 -14.62 -13.06 -24.04
C ASP A 166 -15.75 -14.02 -23.60
N SER A 167 -16.43 -13.74 -22.48
CA SER A 167 -17.51 -14.57 -21.91
C SER A 167 -18.94 -14.07 -22.20
N SER A 168 -19.11 -12.92 -22.86
CA SER A 168 -20.45 -12.37 -23.15
C SER A 168 -21.11 -13.16 -24.28
N PRO A 169 -22.34 -13.69 -24.12
CA PRO A 169 -23.06 -14.31 -25.23
C PRO A 169 -23.36 -13.26 -26.31
N ALA A 170 -23.15 -13.64 -27.57
CA ALA A 170 -23.38 -12.83 -28.77
C ALA A 170 -24.87 -12.52 -29.00
#